data_AF-A0A6A3B5M2-F1
#
_entry.id   AF-A0A6A3B5M2-F1
#
_cell.length_a   1.000
_cell.length_b   1.000
_cell.length_c   1.000
_cell.angle_alpha   90.00
_cell.angle_beta   90.00
_cell.angle_gamma   90.00
#
_symmetry.space_group_name_H-M   'P 1'
#
loop_
_entity.id
_entity.type
_entity.pdbx_description
1 polymer ?
#
loop_
_entity_poly.entity_id
_entity_poly.type
_entity_poly.pdbx_seq_one_letter_code
_entity_poly.pdbx_strand_id
1 'polypeptide(L)'
;MMRLLTGASSDDTFRFEVDPPSLTTFGSTVVLEGCDHKRCISWVHAWTVTDGIITQVREYFNTSLTVTRIGNSSQYPPPIYDSSSPPGSSSTDEITPEHCTSVWESRFSNRVGKSVPGLVLAI
;
A
#
# COMPACT_ATOMS: atom_id res chain seq x y z
N MET A 1 9.01 -14.69 -11.13
CA MET A 1 7.78 -14.15 -10.50
C MET A 1 6.66 -14.01 -11.51
N MET A 2 6.72 -13.03 -12.43
CA MET A 2 5.67 -12.79 -13.45
C MET A 2 5.18 -14.00 -14.27
N ARG A 3 5.99 -15.05 -14.44
CA ARG A 3 5.59 -16.27 -15.18
C ARG A 3 4.92 -17.34 -14.32
N LEU A 4 5.04 -17.27 -12.99
CA LEU A 4 4.49 -18.26 -12.08
C LEU A 4 2.99 -18.06 -11.90
N LEU A 5 2.58 -16.84 -11.54
CA LEU A 5 1.17 -16.51 -11.33
C LEU A 5 0.35 -16.52 -12.63
N THR A 6 1.03 -16.49 -13.78
CA THR A 6 0.41 -16.56 -15.11
C THR A 6 0.44 -17.98 -15.71
N GLY A 7 1.01 -18.96 -15.01
CA GLY A 7 1.12 -20.36 -15.49
C GLY A 7 2.09 -20.56 -16.67
N ALA A 8 2.82 -19.53 -17.08
CA ALA A 8 3.78 -19.56 -18.19
C ALA A 8 5.14 -20.18 -17.83
N SER A 9 5.28 -20.72 -16.61
CA SER A 9 6.48 -21.38 -16.13
C SER A 9 6.18 -22.86 -15.88
N SER A 10 6.90 -23.75 -16.56
CA SER A 10 6.85 -25.20 -16.36
C SER A 10 7.82 -25.69 -15.28
N ASP A 11 8.66 -24.80 -14.75
CA ASP A 11 9.73 -25.16 -13.81
C ASP A 11 9.22 -25.38 -12.38
N ASP A 12 9.70 -26.47 -11.80
CA ASP A 12 9.30 -27.13 -10.57
C ASP A 12 9.38 -26.24 -9.32
N THR A 13 8.34 -26.25 -8.49
CA THR A 13 8.31 -25.74 -7.11
C THR A 13 8.93 -24.35 -6.88
N PHE A 14 8.36 -23.28 -7.44
CA PHE A 14 8.65 -21.94 -6.93
C PHE A 14 8.07 -21.78 -5.53
N ARG A 15 8.94 -21.73 -4.53
CA ARG A 15 8.58 -21.35 -3.16
C ARG A 15 8.85 -19.86 -3.00
N PHE A 16 7.83 -19.12 -2.60
CA PHE A 16 8.04 -17.78 -2.07
C PHE A 16 8.88 -17.94 -0.80
N GLU A 17 10.15 -17.52 -0.86
CA GLU A 17 10.99 -17.42 0.32
C GLU A 17 10.51 -16.16 1.07
N VAL A 18 9.74 -16.38 2.12
CA VAL A 18 9.08 -15.31 2.89
C VAL A 18 9.80 -15.20 4.22
N ASP A 19 10.70 -14.23 4.35
CA ASP A 19 11.64 -14.15 5.47
C ASP A 19 11.71 -12.74 6.07
N PRO A 20 11.02 -12.47 7.21
CA PRO A 20 9.72 -13.01 7.65
C PRO A 20 8.56 -12.37 6.87
N PRO A 21 7.36 -12.99 6.86
CA PRO A 21 6.18 -12.43 6.19
C PRO A 21 5.77 -11.08 6.79
N SER A 22 5.85 -10.03 5.97
CA SER A 22 5.10 -8.79 6.21
C SER A 22 3.74 -8.94 5.52
N LEU A 23 2.81 -9.62 6.20
CA LEU A 23 1.41 -9.74 5.81
C LEU A 23 0.62 -8.64 6.52
N THR A 24 -0.19 -7.88 5.80
CA THR A 24 -1.08 -6.85 6.38
C THR A 24 -2.41 -6.86 5.64
N THR A 25 -3.51 -6.67 6.37
CA THR A 25 -4.87 -6.70 5.81
C THR A 25 -5.59 -5.38 5.99
N PHE A 26 -6.28 -4.92 4.96
CA PHE A 26 -7.10 -3.71 4.92
C PHE A 26 -8.47 -4.02 4.32
N GLY A 27 -9.46 -4.34 5.15
CA GLY A 27 -10.77 -4.79 4.67
C GLY A 27 -10.65 -6.04 3.80
N SER A 28 -11.09 -5.98 2.55
CA SER A 28 -10.95 -7.06 1.57
C SER A 28 -9.57 -7.13 0.91
N THR A 29 -8.68 -6.19 1.17
CA THR A 29 -7.34 -6.14 0.55
C THR A 29 -6.30 -6.77 1.46
N VAL A 30 -5.51 -7.69 0.93
CA VAL A 30 -4.40 -8.34 1.63
C VAL A 30 -3.10 -7.95 0.94
N VAL A 31 -2.14 -7.44 1.68
CA VAL A 31 -0.82 -7.05 1.20
C VAL A 31 0.23 -7.99 1.76
N LEU A 32 1.03 -8.59 0.88
CA LEU A 32 2.17 -9.42 1.23
C LEU A 32 3.42 -8.83 0.60
N GLU A 33 4.48 -8.73 1.38
CA GLU A 33 5.79 -8.33 0.88
C GLU A 33 6.81 -9.45 1.11
N GLY A 34 7.70 -9.63 0.13
CA GLY A 34 8.85 -10.52 0.25
C GLY A 34 10.03 -10.09 -0.61
N CYS A 35 11.12 -10.84 -0.49
CA CYS A 35 12.33 -10.61 -1.27
C CYS A 35 13.08 -11.91 -1.54
N ASP A 36 13.92 -11.90 -2.58
CA ASP A 36 14.92 -12.93 -2.84
C ASP A 36 16.28 -12.22 -2.79
N HIS A 37 16.98 -12.40 -1.66
CA HIS A 37 18.27 -11.76 -1.38
C HIS A 37 19.35 -12.20 -2.38
N LYS A 38 19.30 -13.44 -2.88
CA LYS A 38 20.30 -13.97 -3.83
C LYS A 38 20.20 -13.27 -5.18
N ARG A 39 18.97 -12.97 -5.61
CA ARG A 39 18.71 -12.28 -6.87
C ARG A 39 18.63 -10.76 -6.71
N CYS A 40 18.72 -10.24 -5.49
CA CYS A 40 18.54 -8.83 -5.17
C CYS A 40 17.22 -8.28 -5.75
N ILE A 41 16.11 -8.98 -5.46
CA ILE A 41 14.77 -8.60 -5.93
C ILE A 41 13.80 -8.50 -4.75
N SER A 42 12.89 -7.53 -4.82
CA SER A 42 11.78 -7.37 -3.89
C SER A 42 10.46 -7.44 -4.63
N TRP A 43 9.41 -7.87 -3.94
CA TRP A 43 8.07 -7.96 -4.50
C TRP A 43 7.01 -7.65 -3.44
N VAL A 44 5.91 -7.04 -3.90
CA VAL A 44 4.68 -6.87 -3.13
C VAL A 44 3.54 -7.46 -3.92
N HIS A 45 2.72 -8.26 -3.25
CA HIS A 45 1.45 -8.74 -3.77
C HIS A 45 0.30 -8.06 -3.03
N ALA A 46 -0.64 -7.50 -3.78
CA ALA A 46 -1.90 -7.00 -3.27
C ALA A 46 -3.03 -7.87 -3.82
N TRP A 47 -3.76 -8.53 -2.92
CA TRP A 47 -4.88 -9.40 -3.25
C TRP A 47 -6.19 -8.76 -2.82
N THR A 48 -7.23 -8.93 -3.62
CA THR A 48 -8.61 -8.69 -3.17
C THR A 48 -9.23 -10.04 -2.84
N VAL A 49 -9.80 -10.16 -1.64
CA VAL A 49 -10.44 -11.38 -1.14
C VAL A 49 -11.93 -11.12 -0.93
N THR A 50 -12.76 -11.99 -1.49
CA THR A 50 -14.22 -11.95 -1.34
C THR A 50 -14.70 -13.38 -1.08
N ASP A 51 -15.47 -13.58 -0.01
CA ASP A 51 -15.98 -14.90 0.41
C ASP A 51 -14.89 -15.98 0.55
N GLY A 52 -13.71 -15.58 1.05
CA GLY A 52 -12.55 -16.46 1.20
C GLY A 52 -11.83 -16.80 -0.10
N ILE A 53 -12.25 -16.24 -1.23
CA ILE A 53 -11.65 -16.45 -2.56
C ILE A 53 -10.86 -15.20 -2.96
N ILE A 54 -9.64 -15.39 -3.47
CA ILE A 54 -8.86 -14.32 -4.08
C ILE A 54 -9.47 -14.00 -5.45
N THR A 55 -10.02 -12.80 -5.61
CA THR A 55 -10.70 -12.34 -6.84
C THR A 55 -9.82 -11.43 -7.69
N GLN A 56 -8.80 -10.79 -7.11
CA GLN A 56 -7.82 -10.00 -7.83
C GLN A 56 -6.42 -10.22 -7.24
N VAL A 57 -5.41 -10.21 -8.11
CA VAL A 57 -3.99 -10.23 -7.71
C VAL A 57 -3.26 -9.15 -8.50
N ARG A 58 -2.53 -8.29 -7.79
CA ARG A 58 -1.57 -7.33 -8.37
C ARG A 58 -0.19 -7.65 -7.82
N GLU A 59 0.78 -7.78 -8.73
CA GLU A 59 2.18 -7.98 -8.39
C GLU A 59 2.97 -6.72 -8.73
N TYR A 60 3.69 -6.19 -7.74
CA TYR A 60 4.63 -5.09 -7.89
C TYR A 60 6.04 -5.63 -7.68
N PHE A 61 6.86 -5.58 -8.71
CA PHE A 61 8.22 -6.11 -8.70
C PHE A 61 9.24 -4.97 -8.67
N ASN A 62 10.22 -5.03 -7.76
CA ASN A 62 11.23 -3.97 -7.57
C ASN A 62 10.59 -2.57 -7.61
N THR A 63 9.56 -2.38 -6.79
CA THR A 63 8.77 -1.16 -6.70
C THR A 63 8.56 -0.87 -5.23
N SER A 64 8.77 0.37 -4.80
CA SER A 64 8.46 0.79 -3.44
C SER A 64 6.97 1.12 -3.37
N LEU A 65 6.21 0.39 -2.55
CA LEU A 65 4.77 0.55 -2.44
C LEU A 65 4.40 1.19 -1.11
N THR A 66 3.56 2.23 -1.17
CA THR A 66 2.92 2.85 -0.01
C THR A 66 1.42 2.65 -0.12
N VAL A 67 0.79 2.15 0.94
CA VAL A 67 -0.68 2.03 1.02
C VAL A 67 -1.20 3.23 1.78
N THR A 68 -2.15 3.93 1.18
CA THR A 68 -2.72 5.15 1.73
C THR A 68 -4.23 5.02 1.82
N ARG A 69 -4.78 5.35 2.99
CA ARG A 69 -6.22 5.43 3.15
C ARG A 69 -6.71 6.79 2.64
N ILE A 70 -7.66 6.78 1.72
CA ILE A 70 -8.29 8.01 1.22
C ILE A 70 -9.68 8.15 1.86
N GLY A 71 -9.92 9.26 2.54
CA GLY A 71 -11.17 9.53 3.26
C GLY A 71 -11.64 10.98 3.10
N ASN A 72 -12.95 11.14 2.92
CA ASN A 72 -13.61 12.44 2.95
C ASN A 72 -13.67 12.95 4.39
N SER A 73 -13.04 14.09 4.67
CA SER A 73 -13.23 14.84 5.93
C SER A 73 -14.65 15.44 5.95
N SER A 74 -15.66 14.59 6.17
CA SER A 74 -17.07 15.02 6.12
C SER A 74 -17.95 14.34 7.18
N GLN A 75 -17.38 13.98 8.33
CA GLN A 75 -18.16 13.45 9.46
C GLN A 75 -17.72 13.97 10.83
N TYR A 76 -17.08 15.14 10.90
CA TYR A 76 -17.09 15.91 12.14
C TYR A 76 -18.24 16.92 12.04
N PRO A 77 -19.28 16.84 12.88
CA PRO A 77 -20.13 17.99 13.10
C PRO A 77 -19.21 19.16 13.45
N PRO A 78 -19.42 20.37 12.88
CA PRO A 78 -18.64 21.52 13.32
C PRO A 78 -18.78 21.60 14.84
N PRO A 79 -17.68 21.83 15.60
CA PRO A 79 -17.83 22.20 16.99
C PRO A 79 -18.78 23.41 17.01
N ILE A 80 -19.85 23.31 17.80
CA ILE A 80 -20.74 24.44 18.04
C ILE A 80 -19.87 25.51 18.70
N TYR A 81 -19.33 26.43 17.91
CA TYR A 81 -18.62 27.58 18.42
C TYR A 81 -19.67 28.58 18.86
N ASP A 82 -19.66 28.88 20.16
CA ASP A 82 -20.39 30.01 20.69
C ASP A 82 -19.87 31.28 20.02
N SER A 83 -20.79 32.10 19.53
CA SER A 83 -20.50 33.22 18.64
C SER A 83 -19.82 34.36 19.39
N SER A 84 -18.50 34.43 19.37
CA SER A 84 -17.78 35.67 19.70
C SER A 84 -16.30 35.65 19.28
N SER A 85 -16.00 35.74 17.98
CA SER A 85 -14.76 36.37 17.45
C SER A 85 -14.79 36.56 15.92
N PRO A 86 -14.12 37.59 15.37
CA PRO A 86 -14.33 38.09 14.00
C PRO A 86 -13.63 37.25 12.91
N PRO A 87 -14.07 37.36 11.64
CA PRO A 87 -13.53 36.56 10.54
C PRO A 87 -12.26 37.20 9.98
N GLY A 88 -11.12 36.55 10.18
CA GLY A 88 -9.87 36.82 9.48
C GLY A 88 -9.48 35.62 8.63
N SER A 89 -10.19 35.39 7.52
CA SER A 89 -9.87 34.30 6.58
C SER A 89 -8.91 34.79 5.51
N SER A 90 -7.60 34.70 5.80
CA SER A 90 -6.59 34.60 4.75
C SER A 90 -6.53 33.13 4.33
N SER A 91 -7.02 32.83 3.12
CA SER A 91 -6.95 31.51 2.51
C SER A 91 -5.51 31.18 2.14
N THR A 92 -4.76 30.65 3.08
CA THR A 92 -3.66 29.74 2.77
C THR A 92 -4.26 28.34 2.85
N ASP A 93 -4.50 27.73 1.68
CA ASP A 93 -4.72 26.30 1.54
C ASP A 93 -3.44 25.58 1.99
N GLU A 94 -3.22 25.53 3.30
CA GLU A 94 -2.33 24.56 3.92
C GLU A 94 -2.94 23.21 3.61
N ILE A 95 -2.32 22.46 2.68
CA ILE A 95 -2.70 21.09 2.37
C ILE A 95 -2.44 20.27 3.64
N THR A 96 -3.43 20.23 4.52
CA THR A 96 -3.38 19.38 5.69
C THR A 96 -3.37 17.92 5.20
N PRO A 97 -2.50 17.04 5.72
CA PRO A 97 -2.46 15.62 5.33
C PRO A 97 -3.72 14.82 5.72
N GLU A 98 -4.80 15.50 6.09
CA GLU A 98 -6.08 14.97 6.57
C GLU A 98 -6.76 14.06 5.53
N HIS A 99 -6.36 14.13 4.26
CA HIS A 99 -7.01 13.42 3.15
C HIS A 99 -6.32 12.10 2.72
N CYS A 100 -5.05 11.91 3.08
CA CYS A 100 -4.23 10.79 2.59
C CYS A 100 -3.26 10.31 3.67
N THR A 101 -3.71 9.42 4.55
CA THR A 101 -2.85 8.84 5.60
C THR A 101 -2.16 7.59 5.09
N SER A 102 -0.82 7.60 5.05
CA SER A 102 -0.01 6.38 4.82
C SER A 102 -0.25 5.41 5.98
N VAL A 103 -0.69 4.20 5.67
CA VAL A 103 -0.99 3.15 6.66
C VAL A 103 -0.04 1.97 6.57
N TRP A 104 0.73 1.85 5.48
CA TRP A 104 1.75 0.82 5.30
C TRP A 104 2.74 1.20 4.20
N GLU A 105 3.99 0.77 4.38
CA GLU A 105 5.07 1.01 3.42
C GLU A 105 5.94 -0.24 3.27
N SER A 106 6.36 -0.51 2.04
CA SER A 106 7.28 -1.59 1.71
C SER A 106 8.65 -1.36 2.36
N ARG A 107 9.25 -2.41 2.91
CA ARG A 107 10.51 -2.36 3.65
C ARG A 107 11.70 -2.90 2.87
N PHE A 108 11.48 -3.79 1.91
CA PHE A 108 12.54 -4.46 1.17
C PHE A 108 13.01 -3.67 -0.06
N SER A 109 12.22 -2.72 -0.55
CA SER A 109 12.60 -1.84 -1.67
C SER A 109 13.93 -1.11 -1.40
N ASN A 110 14.15 -0.64 -0.17
CA ASN A 110 15.35 0.09 0.23
C ASN A 110 16.58 -0.81 0.46
N ARG A 111 16.41 -2.13 0.54
CA ARG A 111 17.49 -3.08 0.90
C ARG A 111 18.28 -3.61 -0.29
N VAL A 112 17.79 -3.36 -1.50
CA VAL A 112 18.35 -3.91 -2.75
C VAL A 112 19.51 -3.03 -3.30
N GLY A 113 19.83 -1.90 -2.66
CA GLY A 113 20.94 -1.02 -3.06
C GLY A 113 20.72 -0.31 -4.40
N LYS A 114 19.48 -0.31 -4.90
CA LYS A 114 19.06 0.32 -6.16
C LYS A 114 17.85 1.20 -5.91
N SER A 115 17.80 2.35 -6.58
CA SER A 115 16.58 3.14 -6.64
C SER A 115 15.53 2.38 -7.45
N VAL A 116 14.28 2.41 -6.98
CA VAL A 116 13.12 1.78 -7.62
C VAL A 116 12.00 2.81 -7.74
N PRO A 117 11.09 2.66 -8.72
CA PRO A 117 9.92 3.53 -8.78
C PRO A 117 9.07 3.40 -7.51
N GLY A 118 8.50 4.52 -7.07
CA GLY A 118 7.52 4.58 -6.00
C GLY A 118 6.09 4.50 -6.54
N LEU A 119 5.20 3.79 -5.86
CA LEU A 119 3.78 3.70 -6.18
C LEU A 119 2.95 3.87 -4.90
N VAL A 120 1.82 4.56 -5.01
CA VAL A 120 0.81 4.66 -3.95
C VAL A 120 -0.40 3.81 -4.31
N LEU A 121 -0.77 2.88 -3.43
CA LEU A 121 -2.02 2.13 -3.49
C LEU A 121 -3.04 2.80 -2.57
N ALA A 122 -4.03 3.45 -3.17
CA ALA A 122 -5.17 3.99 -2.44
C ALA A 122 -6.16 2.87 -2.08
N ILE A 123 -6.61 2.86 -0.82
CA ILE A 123 -7.63 1.95 -0.28
C ILE A 123 -8.75 2.72 0.42
#